data_AF-A0A528CG87-F1
#
_entry.id   AF-A0A528CG87-F1
#
_cell.length_a   1.000
_cell.length_b   1.000
_cell.length_c   1.000
_cell.angle_alpha   90.00
_cell.angle_beta   90.00
_cell.angle_gamma   90.00
#
_symmetry.space_group_name_H-M   'P 1'
#
loop_
_entity.id
_entity.type
_entity.pdbx_description
1 polymer ?
#
loop_
_entity_poly.entity_id
_entity_poly.type
_entity_poly.pdbx_seq_one_letter_code
_entity_poly.pdbx_strand_id
1 'polypeptide(L)'
;TWTTTPTKWGNNFFDNLFGFEWELTKSPAGAHQWTPKGGAGAGTVPDAHDVAKRHAPSMLTTDLALRFDPAYEKISRRFHQNPDQFADAFARAWYKLTHRDMGPIVRYLGPLVPKEELPWQDPIPAVDHVLVDELDVAALKAKILASGLSVPQLVSTAWASASTFRGSDKRGGANGARIRLAPQKDWDVNQPAQLAKVLEKLEAIQKEFNTSQSGDKKVSLADLIVIGGGAAIEKAAKDAGNYVKVPFTPGRMDASQEQTDVDSFAPLEPTADGFRNYL
;
A
#
# COMPACT_ATOMS: atom_id res chain seq x y z
N THR A 1 31.79 -6.49 -15.38
CA THR A 1 31.42 -6.40 -13.95
C THR A 1 31.48 -4.95 -13.52
N TRP A 2 30.55 -4.51 -12.67
CA TRP A 2 30.42 -3.10 -12.27
C TRP A 2 31.48 -2.60 -11.30
N THR A 3 31.90 -3.43 -10.33
CA THR A 3 32.74 -3.02 -9.21
C THR A 3 34.03 -3.83 -9.12
N THR A 4 35.04 -3.29 -8.44
CA THR A 4 36.31 -3.95 -8.13
C THR A 4 36.18 -4.94 -6.97
N THR A 5 35.12 -4.81 -6.16
CA THR A 5 34.78 -5.72 -5.05
C THR A 5 33.36 -6.29 -5.21
N PRO A 6 33.11 -7.23 -6.15
CA PRO A 6 31.75 -7.66 -6.52
C PRO A 6 30.94 -8.30 -5.38
N THR A 7 31.62 -8.81 -4.34
CA THR A 7 31.01 -9.52 -3.21
C THR A 7 31.07 -8.73 -1.91
N LYS A 8 31.36 -7.42 -1.95
CA LYS A 8 31.42 -6.55 -0.78
C LYS A 8 30.55 -5.32 -0.98
N TRP A 9 29.77 -4.97 0.03
CA TRP A 9 29.03 -3.71 0.07
C TRP A 9 30.01 -2.53 0.07
N GLY A 10 29.71 -1.50 -0.72
CA GLY A 10 30.51 -0.29 -0.83
C GLY A 10 29.99 0.63 -1.93
N ASN A 11 30.63 1.79 -2.10
CA ASN A 11 30.20 2.81 -3.05
C ASN A 11 30.86 2.72 -4.43
N ASN A 12 31.62 1.64 -4.68
CA ASN A 12 32.46 1.52 -5.88
C ASN A 12 31.68 1.53 -7.20
N PHE A 13 30.39 1.17 -7.18
CA PHE A 13 29.51 1.35 -8.33
C PHE A 13 29.46 2.82 -8.77
N PHE A 14 29.22 3.74 -7.83
CA PHE A 14 29.15 5.17 -8.12
C PHE A 14 30.54 5.76 -8.41
N ASP A 15 31.58 5.29 -7.72
CA ASP A 15 32.98 5.67 -8.02
C ASP A 15 33.32 5.40 -9.48
N ASN A 16 32.96 4.22 -10.00
CA ASN A 16 33.20 3.88 -11.39
C ASN A 16 32.27 4.67 -12.32
N LEU A 17 30.97 4.77 -12.00
CA LEU A 17 29.97 5.45 -12.82
C LEU A 17 30.36 6.90 -13.12
N PHE A 18 30.81 7.64 -12.11
CA PHE A 18 31.19 9.06 -12.22
C PHE A 18 32.68 9.27 -12.51
N GLY A 19 33.55 8.33 -12.11
CA GLY A 19 35.01 8.46 -12.26
C GLY A 19 35.55 8.16 -13.65
N PHE A 20 34.77 7.48 -14.51
CA PHE A 20 35.15 7.21 -15.89
C PHE A 20 34.22 7.92 -16.89
N GLU A 21 34.77 8.19 -18.07
CA GLU A 21 33.97 8.43 -19.27
C GLU A 21 33.72 7.10 -19.98
N TRP A 22 32.53 6.93 -20.56
CA TRP A 22 32.06 5.64 -21.07
C TRP A 22 31.86 5.67 -22.59
N GLU A 23 32.28 4.62 -23.28
CA GLU A 23 32.01 4.39 -24.71
C GLU A 23 31.29 3.07 -24.96
N LEU A 24 30.42 3.07 -25.97
CA LEU A 24 29.64 1.92 -26.35
C LEU A 24 30.55 0.83 -26.93
N THR A 25 30.36 -0.39 -26.44
CA THR A 25 31.05 -1.58 -26.95
C THR A 25 30.06 -2.75 -27.03
N LYS A 26 30.58 -3.91 -27.45
CA LYS A 26 29.82 -5.16 -27.51
C LYS A 26 30.39 -6.17 -26.52
N SER A 27 29.51 -6.96 -25.92
CA SER A 27 29.91 -8.13 -25.14
C SER A 27 30.46 -9.23 -26.07
N PRO A 28 31.17 -10.23 -25.53
CA PRO A 28 31.57 -11.39 -26.31
C PRO A 28 30.40 -12.11 -27.00
N ALA A 29 29.18 -11.96 -26.47
CA ALA A 29 27.94 -12.49 -27.04
C ALA A 29 27.18 -11.48 -27.93
N GLY A 30 27.75 -10.31 -28.24
CA GLY A 30 27.17 -9.32 -29.15
C GLY A 30 26.16 -8.33 -28.54
N ALA A 31 25.95 -8.37 -27.22
CA ALA A 31 25.06 -7.44 -26.52
C ALA A 31 25.70 -6.06 -26.34
N HIS A 32 24.90 -5.00 -26.30
CA HIS A 32 25.40 -3.66 -26.00
C HIS A 32 25.78 -3.51 -24.52
N GLN A 33 26.95 -2.94 -24.27
CA GLN A 33 27.44 -2.56 -22.95
C GLN A 33 28.41 -1.38 -23.08
N TRP A 34 28.87 -0.86 -21.96
CA TRP A 34 29.74 0.30 -21.92
C TRP A 34 31.05 -0.02 -21.21
N THR A 35 32.16 0.45 -21.77
CA THR A 35 33.51 0.33 -21.23
C THR A 35 34.10 1.72 -20.97
N PRO A 36 35.03 1.89 -20.01
CA PRO A 36 35.73 3.15 -19.85
C PRO A 36 36.51 3.51 -21.12
N LYS A 37 36.41 4.77 -21.52
CA LYS A 37 37.12 5.32 -22.69
C LYS A 37 38.63 5.20 -22.53
N GLY A 38 39.31 4.95 -23.65
CA GLY A 38 40.77 4.99 -23.71
C GLY A 38 41.46 3.90 -22.87
N GLY A 39 40.76 2.80 -22.57
CA GLY A 39 41.31 1.71 -21.75
C GLY A 39 41.45 2.03 -20.26
N ALA A 40 40.80 3.10 -19.78
CA ALA A 40 40.79 3.45 -18.37
C ALA A 40 40.23 2.29 -17.51
N GLY A 41 40.73 2.16 -16.28
CA GLY A 41 40.28 1.12 -15.36
C GLY A 41 40.66 -0.32 -15.76
N ALA A 42 41.41 -0.54 -16.84
CA ALA A 42 41.93 -1.86 -17.18
C ALA A 42 42.75 -2.44 -16.01
N GLY A 43 42.54 -3.73 -15.72
CA GLY A 43 43.26 -4.42 -14.65
C GLY A 43 42.70 -4.21 -13.23
N THR A 44 41.68 -3.37 -13.05
CA THR A 44 41.15 -3.02 -11.72
C THR A 44 40.15 -4.03 -11.16
N VAL A 45 39.46 -4.77 -12.02
CA VAL A 45 38.42 -5.73 -11.61
C VAL A 45 38.97 -7.16 -11.64
N PRO A 46 38.87 -7.94 -10.54
CA PRO A 46 39.25 -9.35 -10.55
C PRO A 46 38.37 -10.17 -11.51
N ASP A 47 38.97 -11.13 -12.21
CA ASP A 47 38.20 -12.16 -12.90
C ASP A 47 37.45 -13.03 -11.87
N ALA A 48 36.29 -13.56 -12.28
CA ALA A 48 35.41 -14.31 -11.40
C ALA A 48 35.96 -15.71 -11.04
N HIS A 49 36.87 -16.26 -11.85
CA HIS A 49 37.38 -17.63 -11.71
C HIS A 49 38.90 -17.73 -11.79
N ASP A 50 39.55 -16.88 -12.59
CA ASP A 50 41.00 -16.90 -12.79
C ASP A 50 41.71 -15.82 -11.96
N VAL A 51 42.43 -16.26 -10.92
CA VAL A 51 43.14 -15.35 -10.00
C VAL A 51 44.20 -14.48 -10.69
N ALA A 52 44.76 -14.93 -11.82
CA ALA A 52 45.79 -14.21 -12.58
C ALA A 52 45.18 -13.19 -13.56
N LYS A 53 43.88 -13.29 -13.85
CA LYS A 53 43.20 -12.43 -14.82
C LYS A 53 42.50 -11.24 -14.16
N ARG A 54 42.49 -10.13 -14.88
CA ARG A 54 41.86 -8.87 -14.48
C ARG A 54 41.16 -8.24 -15.69
N HIS A 55 40.15 -7.42 -15.42
CA HIS A 55 39.31 -6.74 -16.41
C HIS A 55 39.19 -5.25 -16.12
N ALA A 56 38.69 -4.50 -17.11
CA ALA A 56 38.11 -3.19 -16.86
C ALA A 56 36.69 -3.33 -16.26
N PRO A 57 36.20 -2.34 -15.48
CA PRO A 57 34.80 -2.30 -15.10
C PRO A 57 33.92 -2.08 -16.33
N SER A 58 32.65 -2.47 -16.25
CA SER A 58 31.66 -2.31 -17.32
C SER A 58 30.36 -1.77 -16.76
N MET A 59 29.61 -1.03 -17.57
CA MET A 59 28.27 -0.54 -17.25
C MET A 59 27.26 -0.96 -18.32
N LEU A 60 25.99 -1.07 -17.94
CA LEU A 60 24.86 -1.20 -18.84
C LEU A 60 24.33 0.17 -19.24
N THR A 61 23.55 0.23 -20.31
CA THR A 61 22.84 1.45 -20.70
C THR A 61 21.93 1.97 -19.58
N THR A 62 21.30 1.07 -18.82
CA THR A 62 20.46 1.43 -17.67
C THR A 62 21.25 2.03 -16.52
N ASP A 63 22.51 1.63 -16.33
CA ASP A 63 23.36 2.22 -15.29
C ASP A 63 23.77 3.63 -15.68
N LEU A 64 24.11 3.86 -16.94
CA LEU A 64 24.43 5.18 -17.43
C LEU A 64 23.23 6.14 -17.37
N ALA A 65 22.00 5.63 -17.50
CA ALA A 65 20.81 6.44 -17.29
C ALA A 65 20.77 7.09 -15.89
N LEU A 66 21.36 6.46 -14.87
CA LEU A 66 21.48 7.02 -13.52
C LEU A 66 22.38 8.27 -13.45
N ARG A 67 23.28 8.44 -14.43
CA ARG A 67 24.16 9.62 -14.58
C ARG A 67 23.63 10.64 -15.59
N PHE A 68 22.94 10.21 -16.63
CA PHE A 68 22.54 11.10 -17.73
C PHE A 68 21.11 11.63 -17.62
N ASP A 69 20.21 10.95 -16.92
CA ASP A 69 18.90 11.51 -16.62
C ASP A 69 19.02 12.63 -15.57
N PRO A 70 18.47 13.84 -15.80
CA PRO A 70 18.64 14.95 -14.86
C PRO A 70 18.08 14.74 -13.45
N ALA A 71 17.10 13.86 -13.27
CA ALA A 71 16.55 13.54 -11.95
C ALA A 71 17.38 12.46 -11.26
N TYR A 72 17.71 11.37 -11.96
CA TYR A 72 18.54 10.31 -11.41
C TYR A 72 19.96 10.76 -11.13
N GLU A 73 20.52 11.66 -11.94
CA GLU A 73 21.87 12.19 -11.76
C GLU A 73 22.02 12.86 -10.39
N LYS A 74 21.05 13.71 -10.02
CA LYS A 74 21.04 14.43 -8.73
C LYS A 74 21.02 13.46 -7.55
N ILE A 75 20.20 12.40 -7.67
CA ILE A 75 20.07 11.36 -6.64
C ILE A 75 21.37 10.54 -6.56
N SER A 76 21.86 10.06 -7.70
CA SER A 76 23.06 9.23 -7.81
C SER A 76 24.30 9.97 -7.32
N ARG A 77 24.45 11.25 -7.67
CA ARG A 77 25.55 12.09 -7.19
C ARG A 77 25.46 12.33 -5.68
N ARG A 78 24.26 12.56 -5.16
CA ARG A 78 24.05 12.68 -3.71
C ARG A 78 24.43 11.40 -2.98
N PHE A 79 23.99 10.23 -3.45
CA PHE A 79 24.36 8.92 -2.91
C PHE A 79 25.84 8.60 -3.05
N HIS A 80 26.48 9.07 -4.13
CA HIS A 80 27.92 8.98 -4.30
C HIS A 80 28.67 9.75 -3.19
N GLN A 81 28.22 10.95 -2.88
CA GLN A 81 28.82 11.83 -1.87
C GLN A 81 28.42 11.48 -0.43
N ASN A 82 27.30 10.76 -0.24
CA ASN A 82 26.70 10.43 1.06
C ASN A 82 26.33 8.93 1.10
N PRO A 83 27.31 8.03 1.26
CA PRO A 83 27.10 6.59 1.17
C PRO A 83 26.20 6.02 2.28
N ASP A 84 26.10 6.69 3.43
CA ASP A 84 25.18 6.37 4.51
C ASP A 84 23.72 6.57 4.10
N GLN A 85 23.41 7.66 3.39
CA GLN A 85 22.07 7.91 2.85
C GLN A 85 21.71 6.90 1.77
N PHE A 86 22.69 6.47 0.96
CA PHE A 86 22.47 5.40 0.00
C PHE A 86 22.13 4.07 0.70
N ALA A 87 22.88 3.72 1.74
CA ALA A 87 22.66 2.49 2.49
C ALA A 87 21.25 2.44 3.13
N ASP A 88 20.80 3.52 3.75
CA ASP A 88 19.44 3.61 4.32
C ASP A 88 18.36 3.50 3.23
N ALA A 89 18.50 4.28 2.14
CA ALA A 89 17.54 4.26 1.04
C ALA A 89 17.47 2.88 0.37
N PHE A 90 18.62 2.24 0.13
CA PHE A 90 18.70 0.90 -0.46
C PHE A 90 18.07 -0.15 0.45
N ALA A 91 18.36 -0.13 1.76
CA ALA A 91 17.78 -1.06 2.72
C ALA A 91 16.24 -0.96 2.75
N ARG A 92 15.70 0.27 2.79
CA ARG A 92 14.25 0.52 2.79
C ARG A 92 13.61 0.13 1.45
N ALA A 93 14.25 0.44 0.33
CA ALA A 93 13.76 0.08 -1.00
C ALA A 93 13.76 -1.44 -1.22
N TRP A 94 14.81 -2.13 -0.79
CA TRP A 94 14.90 -3.60 -0.83
C TRP A 94 13.81 -4.23 0.03
N TYR A 95 13.63 -3.76 1.27
CA TYR A 95 12.58 -4.25 2.14
C TYR A 95 11.19 -4.06 1.51
N LYS A 96 10.90 -2.87 0.96
CA LYS A 96 9.64 -2.63 0.22
C LYS A 96 9.50 -3.57 -0.97
N LEU A 97 10.54 -3.72 -1.79
CA LEU A 97 10.51 -4.59 -2.98
C LEU A 97 10.07 -6.02 -2.64
N THR A 98 10.64 -6.59 -1.59
CA THR A 98 10.43 -8.00 -1.23
C THR A 98 9.20 -8.26 -0.35
N HIS A 99 8.44 -7.21 0.02
CA HIS A 99 7.28 -7.34 0.91
C HIS A 99 6.03 -6.56 0.46
N ARG A 100 6.11 -5.73 -0.60
CA ARG A 100 5.00 -4.87 -1.06
C ARG A 100 3.71 -5.62 -1.44
N ASP A 101 3.78 -6.92 -1.71
CA ASP A 101 2.66 -7.79 -2.07
C ASP A 101 2.14 -8.66 -0.90
N MET A 102 2.69 -8.45 0.29
CA MET A 102 2.24 -9.11 1.51
C MET A 102 1.05 -8.39 2.17
N GLY A 103 0.66 -7.21 1.72
CA GLY A 103 -0.46 -6.46 2.30
C GLY A 103 -0.18 -5.96 3.73
N PRO A 104 -1.21 -5.88 4.60
CA PRO A 104 -1.10 -5.33 5.95
C PRO A 104 -0.04 -6.04 6.82
N ILE A 105 0.64 -5.26 7.67
CA ILE A 105 1.74 -5.75 8.52
C ILE A 105 1.36 -6.90 9.45
N VAL A 106 0.09 -7.03 9.83
CA VAL A 106 -0.42 -8.17 10.64
C VAL A 106 -0.20 -9.54 9.98
N ARG A 107 0.12 -9.58 8.69
CA ARG A 107 0.46 -10.81 7.95
C ARG A 107 1.93 -11.20 8.05
N TYR A 108 2.79 -10.33 8.60
CA TYR A 108 4.23 -10.53 8.65
C TYR A 108 4.55 -11.35 9.90
N LEU A 109 5.42 -12.35 9.75
CA LEU A 109 5.70 -13.33 10.81
C LEU A 109 7.21 -13.45 11.06
N GLY A 110 7.55 -13.81 12.30
CA GLY A 110 8.93 -14.08 12.71
C GLY A 110 9.58 -12.92 13.47
N PRO A 111 10.73 -13.18 14.11
CA PRO A 111 11.35 -12.24 15.04
C PRO A 111 12.05 -11.05 14.36
N LEU A 112 12.16 -11.07 13.03
CA LEU A 112 12.88 -10.06 12.24
C LEU A 112 11.96 -9.00 11.62
N VAL A 113 10.65 -9.06 11.88
CA VAL A 113 9.71 -8.04 11.40
C VAL A 113 10.04 -6.72 12.10
N PRO A 114 10.34 -5.63 11.35
CA PRO A 114 10.63 -4.34 11.94
C PRO A 114 9.41 -3.79 12.67
N LYS A 115 9.65 -3.03 13.74
CA LYS A 115 8.59 -2.35 14.51
C LYS A 115 8.08 -1.07 13.84
N GLU A 116 8.84 -0.54 12.88
CA GLU A 116 8.46 0.66 12.13
C GLU A 116 7.29 0.33 11.19
N GLU A 117 6.21 1.11 11.27
CA GLU A 117 5.13 1.07 10.29
C GLU A 117 5.51 1.90 9.08
N LEU A 118 5.38 1.32 7.89
CA LEU A 118 5.72 2.00 6.64
C LEU A 118 4.44 2.35 5.86
N PRO A 119 4.32 3.58 5.29
CA PRO A 119 3.10 4.02 4.63
C PRO A 119 2.58 3.09 3.52
N TRP A 120 3.48 2.42 2.79
CA TRP A 120 3.11 1.50 1.71
C TRP A 120 2.49 0.18 2.19
N GLN A 121 2.47 -0.08 3.50
CA GLN A 121 1.79 -1.21 4.13
C GLN A 121 0.31 -0.89 4.46
N ASP A 122 -0.15 0.31 4.11
CA ASP A 122 -1.51 0.83 4.38
C ASP A 122 -1.91 0.66 5.87
N PRO A 123 -1.10 1.16 6.84
CA PRO A 123 -1.28 0.89 8.26
C PRO A 123 -2.64 1.33 8.78
N ILE A 124 -3.13 0.64 9.80
CA ILE A 124 -4.40 0.92 10.47
C ILE A 124 -4.12 0.94 11.97
N PRO A 125 -4.68 1.91 12.74
CA PRO A 125 -4.49 1.93 14.19
C PRO A 125 -4.90 0.60 14.82
N ALA A 126 -4.16 0.16 15.84
CA ALA A 126 -4.54 -0.99 16.65
C ALA A 126 -5.84 -0.70 17.41
N VAL A 127 -6.59 -1.76 17.74
CA VAL A 127 -7.75 -1.66 18.63
C VAL A 127 -7.29 -1.17 20.01
N ASP A 128 -7.85 -0.07 20.48
CA ASP A 128 -7.48 0.60 21.75
C ASP A 128 -8.66 0.70 22.74
N HIS A 129 -9.76 0.00 22.45
CA HIS A 129 -11.02 0.11 23.19
C HIS A 129 -11.71 -1.25 23.30
N VAL A 130 -12.71 -1.35 24.19
CA VAL A 130 -13.55 -2.56 24.28
C VAL A 130 -14.43 -2.63 23.03
N LEU A 131 -14.49 -3.81 22.40
CA LEU A 131 -15.29 -4.03 21.20
C LEU A 131 -16.77 -4.19 21.55
N VAL A 132 -17.63 -3.83 20.59
CA VAL A 132 -19.06 -4.11 20.66
C VAL A 132 -19.35 -5.61 20.70
N ASP A 133 -20.36 -6.00 21.46
CA ASP A 133 -20.86 -7.38 21.55
C ASP A 133 -22.10 -7.61 20.67
N GLU A 134 -22.70 -8.80 20.72
CA GLU A 134 -23.87 -9.13 19.90
C GLU A 134 -25.10 -8.25 20.19
N LEU A 135 -25.29 -7.81 21.43
CA LEU A 135 -26.44 -6.97 21.81
C LEU A 135 -26.25 -5.56 21.27
N ASP A 136 -25.04 -5.02 21.38
CA ASP A 136 -24.69 -3.72 20.79
C ASP A 136 -24.88 -3.74 19.27
N VAL A 137 -24.40 -4.79 18.62
CA VAL A 137 -24.53 -4.94 17.15
C VAL A 137 -26.01 -4.99 16.76
N ALA A 138 -26.85 -5.73 17.48
CA ALA A 138 -28.29 -5.76 17.22
C ALA A 138 -28.95 -4.37 17.38
N ALA A 139 -28.58 -3.63 18.44
CA ALA A 139 -29.07 -2.28 18.67
C ALA A 139 -28.60 -1.29 17.59
N LEU A 140 -27.33 -1.37 17.18
CA LEU A 140 -26.76 -0.56 16.11
C LEU A 140 -27.44 -0.84 14.76
N LYS A 141 -27.70 -2.11 14.42
CA LYS A 141 -28.46 -2.47 13.21
C LYS A 141 -29.84 -1.83 13.22
N ALA A 142 -30.59 -1.94 14.32
CA ALA A 142 -31.91 -1.33 14.44
C ALA A 142 -31.86 0.19 14.26
N LYS A 143 -30.87 0.84 14.88
CA LYS A 143 -30.66 2.28 14.78
C LYS A 143 -30.27 2.74 13.37
N ILE A 144 -29.40 2.01 12.69
CA ILE A 144 -29.03 2.30 11.30
C ILE A 144 -30.26 2.18 10.39
N LEU A 145 -31.09 1.15 10.55
CA LEU A 145 -32.32 1.01 9.76
C LEU A 145 -33.36 2.11 10.04
N ALA A 146 -33.36 2.67 11.25
CA ALA A 146 -34.21 3.80 11.63
C ALA A 146 -33.66 5.18 11.19
N SER A 147 -32.44 5.25 10.64
CA SER A 147 -31.77 6.51 10.29
C SER A 147 -32.33 7.23 9.06
N GLY A 148 -33.24 6.58 8.33
CA GLY A 148 -33.75 7.04 7.04
C GLY A 148 -32.86 6.68 5.83
N LEU A 149 -31.73 6.01 6.06
CA LEU A 149 -30.93 5.42 4.98
C LEU A 149 -31.67 4.24 4.36
N SER A 150 -31.73 4.23 3.03
CA SER A 150 -32.36 3.14 2.27
C SER A 150 -31.49 1.89 2.22
N VAL A 151 -32.12 0.73 1.97
CA VAL A 151 -31.40 -0.53 1.74
C VAL A 151 -30.33 -0.39 0.64
N PRO A 152 -30.62 0.18 -0.55
CA PRO A 152 -29.58 0.39 -1.58
C PRO A 152 -28.40 1.24 -1.12
N GLN A 153 -28.64 2.32 -0.36
CA GLN A 153 -27.55 3.18 0.13
C GLN A 153 -26.60 2.45 1.08
N LEU A 154 -27.16 1.64 1.99
CA LEU A 154 -26.40 0.87 2.97
C LEU A 154 -25.61 -0.26 2.30
N VAL A 155 -26.24 -1.01 1.39
CA VAL A 155 -25.58 -2.09 0.64
C VAL A 155 -24.49 -1.52 -0.27
N SER A 156 -24.78 -0.46 -1.03
CA SER A 156 -23.80 0.15 -1.94
C SER A 156 -22.59 0.72 -1.19
N THR A 157 -22.79 1.36 -0.02
CA THR A 157 -21.68 1.89 0.78
C THR A 157 -20.82 0.78 1.38
N ALA A 158 -21.45 -0.28 1.90
CA ALA A 158 -20.72 -1.43 2.41
C ALA A 158 -19.92 -2.15 1.30
N TRP A 159 -20.52 -2.30 0.11
CA TRP A 159 -19.85 -2.84 -1.07
C TRP A 159 -18.70 -1.96 -1.52
N ALA A 160 -18.91 -0.66 -1.69
CA ALA A 160 -17.87 0.29 -2.11
C ALA A 160 -16.65 0.26 -1.17
N SER A 161 -16.89 0.11 0.14
CA SER A 161 -15.82 -0.03 1.14
C SER A 161 -15.06 -1.35 1.00
N ALA A 162 -15.77 -2.49 0.91
CA ALA A 162 -15.16 -3.82 0.92
C ALA A 162 -14.56 -4.24 -0.43
N SER A 163 -15.14 -3.82 -1.55
CA SER A 163 -14.80 -4.29 -2.91
C SER A 163 -13.46 -3.76 -3.44
N THR A 164 -12.84 -2.80 -2.76
CA THR A 164 -11.47 -2.35 -3.07
C THR A 164 -10.41 -3.41 -2.76
N PHE A 165 -10.76 -4.44 -2.00
CA PHE A 165 -9.85 -5.53 -1.69
C PHE A 165 -9.46 -6.31 -2.96
N ARG A 166 -8.16 -6.56 -3.13
CA ARG A 166 -7.67 -7.47 -4.16
C ARG A 166 -6.73 -8.53 -3.59
N GLY A 167 -6.96 -9.78 -3.97
CA GLY A 167 -6.19 -10.92 -3.45
C GLY A 167 -4.72 -10.97 -3.90
N SER A 168 -4.37 -10.26 -4.99
CA SER A 168 -3.03 -10.25 -5.58
C SER A 168 -1.96 -9.77 -4.61
N ASP A 169 -2.18 -8.60 -4.00
CA ASP A 169 -1.27 -7.97 -3.02
C ASP A 169 -1.92 -7.71 -1.65
N LYS A 170 -3.20 -8.09 -1.50
CA LYS A 170 -3.97 -8.03 -0.25
C LYS A 170 -4.19 -6.61 0.26
N ARG A 171 -4.11 -5.62 -0.63
CA ARG A 171 -4.47 -4.23 -0.35
C ARG A 171 -5.97 -4.01 -0.49
N GLY A 172 -6.44 -2.87 0.04
CA GLY A 172 -7.85 -2.47 0.03
C GLY A 172 -8.70 -3.21 1.07
N GLY A 173 -10.01 -3.10 0.91
CA GLY A 173 -11.02 -3.66 1.81
C GLY A 173 -11.58 -2.66 2.82
N ALA A 174 -12.55 -3.12 3.60
CA ALA A 174 -13.34 -2.26 4.48
C ALA A 174 -12.64 -1.83 5.79
N ASN A 175 -11.55 -2.50 6.18
CA ASN A 175 -10.81 -2.11 7.38
C ASN A 175 -10.06 -0.79 7.13
N GLY A 176 -10.06 0.12 8.11
CA GLY A 176 -9.54 1.47 7.96
C GLY A 176 -10.59 2.49 7.52
N ALA A 177 -11.78 2.07 7.09
CA ALA A 177 -12.84 2.93 6.54
C ALA A 177 -12.32 3.92 5.49
N ARG A 178 -11.32 3.52 4.68
CA ARG A 178 -10.67 4.42 3.72
C ARG A 178 -11.63 4.97 2.65
N ILE A 179 -12.82 4.39 2.53
CA ILE A 179 -13.93 4.93 1.75
C ILE A 179 -14.32 6.38 2.11
N ARG A 180 -14.08 6.83 3.35
CA ARG A 180 -14.31 8.25 3.74
C ARG A 180 -13.13 9.19 3.42
N LEU A 181 -11.98 8.63 3.02
CA LEU A 181 -10.73 9.36 2.82
C LEU A 181 -10.43 9.55 1.35
N ALA A 182 -9.51 10.46 1.02
CA ALA A 182 -8.99 10.57 -0.33
C ALA A 182 -8.07 9.36 -0.64
N PRO A 183 -8.14 8.80 -1.86
CA PRO A 183 -8.98 9.26 -2.99
C PRO A 183 -10.38 8.63 -3.03
N GLN A 184 -10.66 7.59 -2.24
CA GLN A 184 -11.86 6.75 -2.42
C GLN A 184 -13.18 7.51 -2.28
N LYS A 185 -13.24 8.51 -1.39
CA LYS A 185 -14.45 9.33 -1.20
C LYS A 185 -14.83 10.12 -2.45
N ASP A 186 -13.86 10.36 -3.34
CA ASP A 186 -13.98 11.20 -4.53
C ASP A 186 -14.09 10.38 -5.83
N TRP A 187 -13.97 9.04 -5.76
CA TRP A 187 -14.13 8.16 -6.92
C TRP A 187 -15.55 8.21 -7.48
N ASP A 188 -15.65 8.33 -8.80
CA ASP A 188 -16.94 8.45 -9.50
C ASP A 188 -17.85 7.24 -9.24
N VAL A 189 -17.29 6.03 -9.30
CA VAL A 189 -17.99 4.76 -9.00
C VAL A 189 -18.60 4.71 -7.60
N ASN A 190 -18.10 5.52 -6.67
CA ASN A 190 -18.58 5.60 -5.29
C ASN A 190 -19.68 6.65 -5.09
N GLN A 191 -20.06 7.40 -6.13
CA GLN A 191 -21.11 8.42 -6.10
C GLN A 191 -20.94 9.41 -4.92
N PRO A 192 -19.93 10.29 -4.96
CA PRO A 192 -19.47 11.06 -3.79
C PRO A 192 -20.58 11.80 -3.02
N ALA A 193 -21.54 12.39 -3.73
CA ALA A 193 -22.67 13.10 -3.11
C ALA A 193 -23.63 12.18 -2.33
N GLN A 194 -23.85 10.95 -2.80
CA GLN A 194 -24.63 9.96 -2.08
C GLN A 194 -23.82 9.42 -0.91
N LEU A 195 -22.56 9.04 -1.15
CA LEU A 195 -21.67 8.50 -0.13
C LEU A 195 -21.52 9.45 1.05
N ALA A 196 -21.31 10.75 0.81
CA ALA A 196 -21.20 11.75 1.87
C ALA A 196 -22.41 11.77 2.81
N LYS A 197 -23.63 11.67 2.27
CA LYS A 197 -24.87 11.62 3.08
C LYS A 197 -24.94 10.35 3.93
N VAL A 198 -24.50 9.21 3.40
CA VAL A 198 -24.48 7.95 4.13
C VAL A 198 -23.46 8.02 5.26
N LEU A 199 -22.24 8.47 4.96
CA LEU A 199 -21.17 8.61 5.94
C LEU A 199 -21.54 9.57 7.06
N GLU A 200 -22.12 10.74 6.77
CA GLU A 200 -22.58 11.70 7.77
C GLU A 200 -23.56 11.06 8.78
N LYS A 201 -24.51 10.25 8.29
CA LYS A 201 -25.48 9.55 9.14
C LYS A 201 -24.81 8.46 10.00
N LEU A 202 -23.90 7.69 9.42
CA LEU A 202 -23.17 6.66 10.14
C LEU A 202 -22.22 7.26 11.19
N GLU A 203 -21.55 8.37 10.88
CA GLU A 203 -20.71 9.13 11.82
C GLU A 203 -21.52 9.72 12.98
N ALA A 204 -22.73 10.23 12.71
CA ALA A 204 -23.63 10.69 13.77
C ALA A 204 -24.03 9.53 14.72
N ILE A 205 -24.36 8.36 14.16
CA ILE A 205 -24.67 7.15 14.94
C ILE A 205 -23.44 6.70 15.75
N GLN A 206 -22.25 6.72 15.14
CA GLN A 206 -20.99 6.40 15.80
C GLN A 206 -20.76 7.28 17.01
N LYS A 207 -20.86 8.60 16.81
CA LYS A 207 -20.64 9.60 17.85
C LYS A 207 -21.61 9.39 19.01
N GLU A 208 -22.89 9.22 18.71
CA GLU A 208 -23.91 9.01 19.74
C GLU A 208 -23.70 7.69 20.51
N PHE A 209 -23.36 6.60 19.81
CA PHE A 209 -23.03 5.34 20.48
C PHE A 209 -21.83 5.50 21.41
N ASN A 210 -20.72 6.05 20.90
CA ASN A 210 -19.48 6.21 21.66
C ASN A 210 -19.63 7.20 22.84
N THR A 211 -20.40 8.27 22.71
CA THR A 211 -20.65 9.23 23.81
C THR A 211 -21.64 8.70 24.85
N SER A 212 -22.53 7.77 24.49
CA SER A 212 -23.49 7.19 25.44
C SER A 212 -22.90 6.05 26.27
N GLN A 213 -21.71 5.55 25.94
CA GLN A 213 -21.05 4.53 26.75
C GLN A 213 -20.53 5.12 28.06
N SER A 214 -20.77 4.41 29.16
CA SER A 214 -20.22 4.73 30.49
C SER A 214 -18.82 4.11 30.73
N GLY A 215 -18.35 3.25 29.83
CA GLY A 215 -17.01 2.64 29.87
C GLY A 215 -16.28 2.75 28.53
N ASP A 216 -15.18 2.03 28.39
CA ASP A 216 -14.28 2.13 27.22
C ASP A 216 -14.79 1.42 25.96
N LYS A 217 -16.09 1.10 25.89
CA LYS A 217 -16.67 0.45 24.71
C LYS A 217 -16.83 1.49 23.60
N LYS A 218 -16.43 1.14 22.38
CA LYS A 218 -16.61 2.01 21.20
C LYS A 218 -16.87 1.18 19.96
N VAL A 219 -17.38 1.84 18.92
CA VAL A 219 -17.51 1.30 17.57
C VAL A 219 -16.79 2.21 16.57
N SER A 220 -16.08 1.60 15.62
CA SER A 220 -15.47 2.31 14.49
C SER A 220 -16.48 2.58 13.38
N LEU A 221 -16.23 3.57 12.54
CA LEU A 221 -17.02 3.80 11.34
C LEU A 221 -16.84 2.64 10.36
N ALA A 222 -15.62 2.09 10.29
CA ALA A 222 -15.31 0.90 9.49
C ALA A 222 -16.25 -0.28 9.81
N ASP A 223 -16.49 -0.54 11.09
CA ASP A 223 -17.46 -1.55 11.51
C ASP A 223 -18.90 -1.12 11.25
N LEU A 224 -19.29 0.14 11.50
CA LEU A 224 -20.65 0.62 11.24
C LEU A 224 -21.06 0.53 9.76
N ILE A 225 -20.15 0.78 8.83
CA ILE A 225 -20.39 0.60 7.40
C ILE A 225 -20.77 -0.85 7.09
N VAL A 226 -20.03 -1.82 7.66
CA VAL A 226 -20.28 -3.26 7.45
C VAL A 226 -21.54 -3.72 8.19
N ILE A 227 -21.76 -3.25 9.43
CA ILE A 227 -23.00 -3.49 10.19
C ILE A 227 -24.21 -2.97 9.39
N GLY A 228 -24.11 -1.78 8.81
CA GLY A 228 -25.17 -1.18 8.00
C GLY A 228 -25.51 -2.00 6.76
N GLY A 229 -24.50 -2.47 6.01
CA GLY A 229 -24.70 -3.39 4.89
C GLY A 229 -25.37 -4.70 5.33
N GLY A 230 -24.91 -5.30 6.43
CA GLY A 230 -25.53 -6.50 6.99
C GLY A 230 -26.98 -6.29 7.42
N ALA A 231 -27.28 -5.18 8.11
CA ALA A 231 -28.63 -4.81 8.51
C ALA A 231 -29.57 -4.65 7.31
N ALA A 232 -29.07 -4.03 6.23
CA ALA A 232 -29.83 -3.82 5.00
C ALA A 232 -30.14 -5.14 4.28
N ILE A 233 -29.19 -6.09 4.25
CA ILE A 233 -29.39 -7.44 3.71
C ILE A 233 -30.44 -8.21 4.53
N GLU A 234 -30.33 -8.19 5.86
CA GLU A 234 -31.31 -8.84 6.75
C GLU A 234 -32.70 -8.26 6.56
N LYS A 235 -32.81 -6.92 6.43
CA LYS A 235 -34.08 -6.25 6.15
C LYS A 235 -34.65 -6.69 4.79
N ALA A 236 -33.85 -6.65 3.73
CA ALA A 236 -34.29 -7.02 2.38
C ALA A 236 -34.77 -8.47 2.30
N ALA A 237 -34.05 -9.39 2.95
CA ALA A 237 -34.47 -10.79 3.05
C ALA A 237 -35.80 -10.92 3.80
N LYS A 238 -35.98 -10.19 4.91
CA LYS A 238 -37.22 -10.19 5.69
C LYS A 238 -38.39 -9.64 4.90
N ASP A 239 -38.20 -8.56 4.15
CA ASP A 239 -39.23 -7.98 3.27
C ASP A 239 -39.68 -9.00 2.19
N ALA A 240 -38.79 -9.92 1.80
CA ALA A 240 -39.09 -11.04 0.91
C ALA A 240 -39.56 -12.32 1.64
N GLY A 241 -39.90 -12.24 2.93
CA GLY A 241 -40.42 -13.37 3.73
C GLY A 241 -39.35 -14.33 4.26
N ASN A 242 -38.06 -13.98 4.21
CA ASN A 242 -36.96 -14.81 4.67
C ASN A 242 -36.29 -14.25 5.92
N TYR A 243 -36.04 -15.10 6.92
CA TYR A 243 -35.33 -14.72 8.13
C TYR A 243 -33.88 -15.18 8.03
N VAL A 244 -32.96 -14.22 7.92
CA VAL A 244 -31.51 -14.46 7.86
C VAL A 244 -30.81 -13.65 8.94
N LYS A 245 -29.75 -14.20 9.53
CA LYS A 245 -28.81 -13.49 10.40
C LYS A 245 -27.47 -13.41 9.66
N VAL A 246 -27.09 -12.20 9.25
CA VAL A 246 -25.80 -11.95 8.61
C VAL A 246 -24.73 -11.93 9.71
N PRO A 247 -23.70 -12.80 9.63
CA PRO A 247 -22.63 -12.84 10.62
C PRO A 247 -21.82 -11.54 10.59
N PHE A 248 -21.34 -11.13 11.75
CA PHE A 248 -20.53 -9.93 11.90
C PHE A 248 -19.39 -10.19 12.89
N THR A 249 -18.22 -9.65 12.59
CA THR A 249 -17.04 -9.71 13.44
C THR A 249 -16.53 -8.28 13.64
N PRO A 250 -16.55 -7.75 14.89
CA PRO A 250 -16.03 -6.43 15.20
C PRO A 250 -14.51 -6.41 15.22
N GLY A 251 -13.94 -5.21 15.22
CA GLY A 251 -12.50 -4.99 15.37
C GLY A 251 -11.85 -4.31 14.16
N ARG A 252 -12.64 -3.84 13.19
CA ARG A 252 -12.10 -2.89 12.22
C ARG A 252 -11.83 -1.58 12.93
N MET A 253 -10.79 -0.88 12.49
CA MET A 253 -10.42 0.42 13.02
C MET A 253 -10.47 1.48 11.91
N ASP A 254 -10.39 2.73 12.32
CA ASP A 254 -10.54 3.90 11.47
C ASP A 254 -9.16 4.48 11.16
N ALA A 255 -8.71 4.39 9.90
CA ALA A 255 -7.45 4.99 9.47
C ALA A 255 -7.57 6.51 9.33
N SER A 256 -6.45 7.22 9.49
CA SER A 256 -6.36 8.65 9.20
C SER A 256 -5.92 8.92 7.76
N GLN A 257 -6.04 10.18 7.30
CA GLN A 257 -5.55 10.57 5.98
C GLN A 257 -4.03 10.48 5.90
N GLU A 258 -3.33 10.77 7.00
CA GLU A 258 -1.86 10.68 7.11
C GLU A 258 -1.36 9.23 7.00
N GLN A 259 -2.20 8.26 7.39
CA GLN A 259 -1.95 6.83 7.20
C GLN A 259 -2.35 6.31 5.81
N THR A 260 -2.74 7.19 4.89
CA THR A 260 -3.27 6.84 3.57
C THR A 260 -2.53 7.58 2.47
N ASP A 261 -1.61 6.88 1.81
CA ASP A 261 -0.90 7.38 0.62
C ASP A 261 -1.88 7.44 -0.57
N VAL A 262 -2.33 8.64 -0.91
CA VAL A 262 -3.36 8.89 -1.93
C VAL A 262 -2.98 8.29 -3.28
N ASP A 263 -1.75 8.51 -3.74
CA ASP A 263 -1.26 8.03 -5.04
C ASP A 263 -1.17 6.51 -5.06
N SER A 264 -0.80 5.90 -3.93
CA SER A 264 -0.77 4.45 -3.77
C SER A 264 -2.16 3.80 -3.85
N PHE A 265 -3.24 4.53 -3.53
CA PHE A 265 -4.61 4.01 -3.64
C PHE A 265 -5.23 4.17 -5.03
N ALA A 266 -4.70 5.03 -5.90
CA ALA A 266 -5.23 5.23 -7.26
C ALA A 266 -5.36 3.92 -8.09
N PRO A 267 -4.41 2.96 -8.06
CA PRO A 267 -4.54 1.68 -8.77
C PRO A 267 -5.61 0.74 -8.21
N LEU A 268 -6.34 1.13 -7.15
CA LEU A 268 -7.48 0.39 -6.59
C LEU A 268 -8.82 0.93 -7.07
N GLU A 269 -8.85 2.06 -7.78
CA GLU A 269 -10.09 2.61 -8.36
C GLU A 269 -10.61 1.65 -9.45
N PRO A 270 -11.82 1.09 -9.29
CA PRO A 270 -12.39 0.22 -10.30
C PRO A 270 -12.73 1.00 -11.57
N THR A 271 -12.15 0.60 -12.71
CA THR A 271 -12.60 1.08 -14.03
C THR A 271 -13.88 0.39 -14.49
N ALA A 272 -14.27 -0.70 -13.83
CA ALA A 272 -15.53 -1.40 -14.03
C ALA A 272 -15.89 -2.13 -12.73
N ASP A 273 -17.17 -2.12 -12.37
CA ASP A 273 -17.71 -2.88 -11.25
C ASP A 273 -19.06 -3.47 -11.64
N GLY A 274 -19.03 -4.71 -12.14
CA GLY A 274 -20.23 -5.43 -12.57
C GLY A 274 -21.24 -5.69 -11.44
N PHE A 275 -20.80 -5.70 -10.17
CA PHE A 275 -21.70 -5.88 -9.03
C PHE A 275 -22.51 -4.61 -8.72
N ARG A 276 -22.01 -3.45 -9.14
CA ARG A 276 -22.74 -2.16 -9.15
C ARG A 276 -23.24 -1.75 -10.53
N ASN A 277 -23.01 -2.56 -11.55
CA ASN A 277 -23.32 -2.26 -12.94
C ASN A 277 -22.67 -0.95 -13.45
N TYR A 278 -21.41 -0.73 -13.08
CA TYR A 278 -20.59 0.42 -13.48
C TYR A 278 -19.55 0.04 -14.54
N LEU A 279 -19.37 0.88 -15.56
CA LEU A 279 -18.41 0.74 -16.66
C LEU A 279 -17.92 2.11 -17.14
#